data_AF-A0A2T0AN12-F1
#
_entry.id   AF-A0A2T0AN12-F1
#
_cell.length_a   1.000
_cell.length_b   1.000
_cell.length_c   1.000
_cell.angle_alpha   90.00
_cell.angle_beta   90.00
_cell.angle_gamma   90.00
#
_symmetry.space_group_name_H-M   'P 1'
#
loop_
_entity.id
_entity.type
_entity.pdbx_description
1 polymer ?
#
loop_
_entity_poly.entity_id
_entity_poly.type
_entity_poly.pdbx_seq_one_letter_code
_entity_poly.pdbx_strand_id
1 'polypeptide(L)' 'MGEHIEITKISSRGQVVIPKEIREHLGWEAGDHLAVELDGETVILRRLQLESLRPERRRPLKVGLIK' A
#
# COMPACT_ATOMS: atom_id res chain seq x y z
N MET A 1 -20.66 7.40 5.05
CA MET A 1 -19.23 7.24 4.71
C MET A 1 -19.17 7.35 3.20
N GLY A 2 -18.75 8.51 2.67
CA GLY A 2 -18.64 8.69 1.22
C GLY A 2 -17.40 7.98 0.71
N GLU A 3 -17.48 7.38 -0.47
CA GLU A 3 -16.29 6.99 -1.20
C GLU A 3 -15.53 8.26 -1.57
N HIS A 4 -14.32 8.42 -1.04
CA HIS A 4 -13.42 9.47 -1.50
C HIS A 4 -12.55 8.89 -2.61
N ILE A 5 -12.88 9.24 -3.85
CA ILE A 5 -12.17 8.78 -5.05
C ILE A 5 -11.43 9.97 -5.66
N GLU A 6 -10.11 9.85 -5.75
CA GLU A 6 -9.25 10.77 -6.48
C GLU A 6 -8.53 10.02 -7.60
N ILE A 7 -8.54 10.57 -8.82
CA ILE A 7 -7.92 9.95 -9.98
C ILE A 7 -6.46 10.41 -10.07
N THR A 8 -5.54 9.45 -10.13
CA THR A 8 -4.11 9.72 -10.36
C THR A 8 -3.60 8.91 -11.55
N LYS A 9 -2.45 9.32 -12.10
CA LYS A 9 -1.80 8.64 -13.22
C LYS A 9 -0.58 7.87 -12.77
N ILE A 10 -0.29 6.78 -13.46
CA ILE A 10 0.98 6.07 -13.33
C ILE A 10 2.06 6.91 -14.03
N SER A 11 3.17 7.17 -13.35
CA SER A 11 4.34 7.86 -13.92
C SER A 11 5.08 6.96 -14.91
N SER A 12 6.00 7.51 -15.69
CA SER A 12 6.84 6.73 -16.62
C SER A 12 7.67 5.63 -15.95
N ARG A 13 7.90 5.73 -14.63
CA ARG A 13 8.61 4.72 -13.84
C ARG A 13 7.68 3.75 -13.11
N GLY A 14 6.40 3.73 -13.44
CA GLY A 14 5.42 2.86 -12.77
C GLY A 14 4.99 3.34 -11.38
N GLN A 15 5.28 4.59 -11.01
CA GLN A 15 4.92 5.12 -9.68
C GLN A 15 3.52 5.72 -9.71
N VAL A 16 2.71 5.44 -8.68
CA VAL A 16 1.42 6.11 -8.44
C VAL A 16 1.59 7.05 -7.25
N VAL A 17 1.06 8.27 -7.38
CA VAL A 17 1.01 9.22 -6.26
C VAL A 17 -0.25 8.96 -5.46
N ILE A 18 -0.12 8.80 -4.15
CA ILE A 18 -1.27 8.76 -3.24
C ILE A 18 -1.59 10.21 -2.82
N PRO A 19 -2.78 10.72 -3.16
CA PRO A 19 -3.19 12.08 -2.80
C PRO A 19 -3.06 12.38 -1.31
N LYS A 20 -2.84 13.65 -1.00
CA LYS A 20 -2.55 14.12 0.36
C LYS A 20 -3.67 13.75 1.33
N GLU A 21 -4.93 13.97 0.96
CA GLU A 21 -6.08 13.73 1.83
C GLU A 21 -6.23 12.24 2.18
N ILE A 22 -5.98 11.35 1.21
CA ILE A 22 -5.96 9.90 1.43
C ILE A 22 -4.80 9.51 2.36
N ARG A 23 -3.59 10.07 2.17
CA ARG A 23 -2.45 9.80 3.07
C ARG A 23 -2.72 10.25 4.50
N GLU A 24 -3.30 11.43 4.68
CA GLU A 24 -3.65 11.97 6.00
C GLU A 24 -4.70 11.09 6.69
N HIS A 25 -5.72 10.65 5.94
CA HIS A 25 -6.74 9.74 6.46
C HIS A 25 -6.17 8.38 6.90
N LEU A 26 -5.20 7.84 6.15
CA LEU A 26 -4.54 6.57 6.44
C LEU A 26 -3.35 6.70 7.40
N GLY A 27 -2.98 7.92 7.79
CA GLY A 27 -1.81 8.20 8.62
C GLY A 27 -0.48 7.77 7.97
N TRP A 28 -0.38 7.84 6.64
CA TRP A 28 0.81 7.46 5.89
C TRP A 28 1.79 8.63 5.76
N GLU A 29 3.05 8.35 6.07
CA GLU A 29 4.15 9.30 6.02
C GLU A 29 5.21 8.90 4.98
N ALA A 30 6.08 9.85 4.62
CA ALA A 30 7.20 9.55 3.74
C ALA A 30 8.15 8.57 4.42
N GLY A 31 8.51 7.48 3.72
CA GLY A 31 9.35 6.41 4.25
C GLY A 31 8.57 5.24 4.85
N ASP A 32 7.24 5.33 4.96
CA ASP A 32 6.42 4.17 5.29
C ASP A 32 6.57 3.07 4.24
N HIS A 33 6.73 1.84 4.73
CA HIS A 33 6.75 0.67 3.88
C HIS A 33 5.32 0.18 3.66
N LEU A 34 4.95 -0.03 2.39
CA LEU A 34 3.66 -0.57 2.01
C LEU A 34 3.85 -1.94 1.35
N ALA A 35 3.07 -2.93 1.78
CA ALA A 35 2.86 -4.14 1.01
C ALA A 35 1.94 -3.84 -0.17
N VAL A 36 2.29 -4.38 -1.33
CA VAL A 36 1.53 -4.28 -2.57
C VAL A 36 1.03 -5.67 -2.93
N GLU A 37 -0.28 -5.88 -2.85
CA GLU A 37 -0.92 -7.17 -3.14
C GLU A 37 -1.78 -7.04 -4.40
N LEU A 38 -1.72 -8.03 -5.28
CA LEU A 38 -2.61 -8.15 -6.45
C LEU A 38 -3.80 -9.04 -6.08
N ASP A 39 -5.01 -8.52 -6.25
CA ASP A 39 -6.26 -9.23 -6.06
C ASP A 39 -7.13 -9.09 -7.33
N GLY A 40 -7.03 -10.09 -8.21
CA GLY A 40 -7.65 -10.03 -9.55
C GLY A 40 -7.11 -8.87 -10.37
N GLU A 41 -7.97 -7.88 -10.64
CA GLU A 41 -7.62 -6.64 -11.36
C GLU A 41 -7.35 -5.45 -10.43
N THR A 42 -7.38 -5.66 -9.11
CA THR A 42 -7.20 -4.62 -8.10
C THR A 42 -5.83 -4.72 -7.43
N VAL A 43 -5.21 -3.58 -7.13
CA VAL A 43 -4.02 -3.50 -6.28
C VAL A 43 -4.42 -3.01 -4.89
N ILE A 44 -4.06 -3.78 -3.87
CA ILE A 44 -4.30 -3.44 -2.46
C ILE A 44 -2.97 -3.02 -1.83
N LEU A 45 -2.95 -1.81 -1.25
CA LEU A 45 -1.81 -1.28 -0.51
C LEU A 45 -2.07 -1.39 1.00
N ARG A 46 -1.12 -1.96 1.75
CA ARG A 46 -1.22 -2.08 3.22
C ARG A 46 0.05 -1.60 3.89
N ARG A 47 -0.07 -0.73 4.90
CA ARG A 47 1.09 -0.30 5.70
C ARG A 47 1.68 -1.49 6.45
N LEU A 48 2.99 -1.69 6.31
CA LEU A 48 3.74 -2.66 7.08
C LEU A 48 4.16 -2.01 8.40
N GLN A 49 3.52 -2.41 9.49
CA GLN A 49 4.03 -2.12 10.83
C GLN A 49 4.99 -3.23 11.22
N LEU A 50 6.18 -2.88 11.73
CA LEU A 50 7.21 -3.85 12.14
C LEU A 50 6.67 -4.88 13.16
N GLU A 51 5.67 -4.49 13.93
CA GLU A 51 4.98 -5.29 14.95
C GLU A 51 4.08 -6.39 14.34
N SER A 52 3.60 -6.18 13.12
CA SER A 52 2.75 -7.09 12.36
C SER A 52 3.51 -8.26 11.71
N LEU A 53 4.85 -8.27 11.84
CA LEU A 53 5.70 -9.39 11.42
C LEU A 53 5.68 -10.57 12.40
N ARG A 54 4.93 -10.51 13.51
CA ARG A 54 4.66 -11.68 14.33
C ARG A 54 3.90 -12.71 13.49
N PRO A 55 4.47 -13.90 13.23
CA PRO A 55 3.91 -14.87 12.30
C PRO A 55 2.76 -15.65 12.96
N GLU A 56 1.74 -14.96 13.44
CA GLU A 56 0.51 -15.62 13.86
C GLU A 56 -0.48 -15.62 12.70
N ARG A 57 -0.35 -16.68 11.89
CA ARG A 57 -1.40 -17.25 11.03
C ARG A 57 -1.82 -16.40 9.82
N ARG A 58 -1.21 -16.70 8.66
CA ARG A 58 -1.86 -17.02 7.36
C ARG A 58 -0.86 -16.84 6.22
N ARG A 59 -0.48 -17.95 5.57
CA ARG A 59 0.34 -18.10 4.33
C ARG A 59 1.66 -17.28 4.29
N PRO A 60 2.81 -17.87 3.97
CA PRO A 60 4.04 -17.09 3.83
C PRO A 60 3.82 -16.05 2.71
N LEU A 61 3.72 -14.77 3.10
CA LEU A 61 3.82 -13.66 2.15
C LEU A 61 5.20 -13.82 1.51
N LYS A 62 5.23 -14.16 0.21
CA LYS A 62 6.48 -14.09 -0.56
C LYS A 62 6.79 -12.61 -0.75
N VAL A 63 7.37 -11.98 0.27
CA VAL A 63 7.82 -10.60 0.20
C VAL A 63 9.08 -10.57 -0.65
N GLY A 64 8.93 -10.27 -1.93
CA GLY A 64 10.06 -9.85 -2.75
C GLY A 64 10.42 -8.44 -2.33
N LEU A 65 11.53 -8.26 -1.60
CA LEU A 65 12.13 -6.93 -1.47
C LEU A 65 12.55 -6.48 -2.88
N ILE A 66 11.90 -5.45 -3.39
CA ILE A 66 12.34 -4.79 -4.62
C ILE A 66 13.66 -4.10 -4.27
N LYS A 67 14.76 -4.58 -4.85
CA LYS A 67 16.10 -3.98 -4.73
C LYS A 67 16.22 -2.71 -5.55
#